data_AF-A0A7G8X110-F1
#
_entry.id   AF-A0A7G8X110-F1
#
_cell.length_a   1.000
_cell.length_b   1.000
_cell.length_c   1.000
_cell.angle_alpha   90.00
_cell.angle_beta   90.00
_cell.angle_gamma   90.00
#
_symmetry.space_group_name_H-M   'P 1'
#
loop_
_entity.id
_entity.type
_entity.pdbx_description
1 polymer ?
#
loop_
_entity_poly.entity_id
_entity_poly.type
_entity_poly.pdbx_seq_one_letter_code
_entity_poly.pdbx_strand_id
1 'polypeptide(L)'
;MARQLTIFDAEPKKVAFTVGDTVEVVVNVEEKDVEDYYYLKLYEGSKGRIVKFLPLRQYEVLFAKSNQIRIFRHGELRRSEWDERDE
;
A
#
# COMPACT_ATOMS: atom_id res chain seq x y z
N MET A 1 -23.63 -38.59 -7.99
CA MET A 1 -22.57 -38.28 -7.00
C MET A 1 -21.97 -36.94 -7.39
N ALA A 2 -22.39 -35.84 -6.76
CA ALA A 2 -21.91 -34.49 -7.10
C ALA A 2 -20.61 -34.21 -6.33
N ARG A 3 -19.50 -34.00 -7.04
CA ARG A 3 -18.24 -33.57 -6.45
C ARG A 3 -18.35 -32.09 -6.09
N GLN A 4 -18.36 -31.81 -4.79
CA GLN A 4 -18.25 -30.45 -4.24
C GLN A 4 -16.82 -29.95 -4.52
N LEU A 5 -16.70 -28.98 -5.44
CA LEU A 5 -15.45 -28.27 -5.66
C LEU A 5 -15.23 -27.34 -4.45
N THR A 6 -14.22 -27.63 -3.64
CA THR A 6 -13.75 -26.75 -2.55
C THR A 6 -13.06 -25.53 -3.16
N ILE A 7 -13.84 -24.52 -3.52
CA ILE A 7 -13.37 -23.25 -4.14
C ILE A 7 -12.63 -22.35 -3.13
N PHE A 8 -12.56 -22.74 -1.85
CA PHE A 8 -12.07 -21.88 -0.76
C PHE A 8 -10.62 -22.13 -0.33
N ASP A 9 -9.86 -22.99 -1.01
CA ASP A 9 -8.44 -23.24 -0.73
C ASP A 9 -7.50 -22.28 -1.48
N ALA A 10 -7.90 -21.01 -1.60
CA ALA A 10 -6.98 -19.97 -2.03
C ALA A 10 -6.14 -19.59 -0.80
N GLU A 11 -4.99 -20.24 -0.63
CA GLU A 11 -3.95 -19.79 0.30
C GLU A 11 -3.84 -18.26 0.17
N PRO A 12 -3.96 -17.49 1.27
CA PRO A 12 -3.90 -16.05 1.18
C PRO A 12 -2.54 -15.69 0.59
N LYS A 13 -2.54 -15.27 -0.68
CA LYS A 13 -1.36 -14.76 -1.39
C LYS A 13 -0.69 -13.78 -0.44
N LYS A 14 0.44 -14.18 0.14
CA LYS A 14 1.17 -13.47 1.21
C LYS A 14 0.90 -11.98 1.11
N VAL A 15 0.09 -11.45 2.02
CA VAL A 15 -0.22 -10.03 2.04
C VAL A 15 1.11 -9.35 2.34
N ALA A 16 1.67 -8.68 1.33
CA ALA A 16 3.04 -8.19 1.40
C ALA A 16 3.23 -7.10 2.47
N PHE A 17 2.13 -6.44 2.86
CA PHE A 17 2.09 -5.49 3.96
C PHE A 17 0.95 -5.80 4.93
N THR A 18 1.19 -5.57 6.21
CA THR A 18 0.20 -5.75 7.29
C THR A 18 -0.33 -4.42 7.81
N VAL A 19 -1.53 -4.43 8.39
CA VAL A 19 -2.07 -3.27 9.10
C VAL A 19 -1.12 -2.94 10.25
N GLY A 20 -0.70 -1.68 10.31
CA GLY A 20 0.28 -1.20 11.26
C GLY A 20 1.70 -1.06 10.68
N ASP A 21 1.97 -1.61 9.50
CA ASP A 21 3.28 -1.45 8.83
C ASP A 21 3.49 -0.01 8.39
N THR A 22 4.74 0.44 8.49
CA THR A 22 5.17 1.71 7.92
C THR A 22 5.65 1.50 6.49
N VAL A 23 5.10 2.31 5.60
CA VAL A 23 5.40 2.30 4.18
C VAL A 23 5.74 3.69 3.71
N GLU A 24 6.56 3.75 2.68
CA GLU A 24 6.95 4.97 1.99
C GLU A 24 6.35 4.94 0.58
N VAL A 25 5.77 6.06 0.17
CA VAL A 25 5.22 6.17 -1.19
C VAL A 25 6.36 6.38 -2.18
N VAL A 26 6.39 5.52 -3.19
CA VAL A 26 7.35 5.57 -4.29
C VAL A 26 6.62 5.86 -5.60
N VAL A 27 7.10 6.84 -6.35
CA VAL A 27 6.61 7.12 -7.69
C VAL A 27 7.31 6.15 -8.63
N ASN A 28 6.64 5.07 -9.02
CA ASN A 28 7.15 4.09 -9.97
C ASN A 28 6.31 4.04 -11.25
N VAL A 29 5.80 5.19 -11.68
CA VAL A 29 4.95 5.34 -12.86
C VAL A 29 5.69 6.19 -13.89
N GLU A 30 5.63 5.80 -15.16
CA GLU A 30 6.16 6.63 -16.25
C GLU A 30 5.33 7.92 -16.36
N GLU A 31 5.99 9.04 -16.68
CA GLU A 31 5.37 10.38 -16.78
C GLU A 31 4.19 10.46 -17.76
N LYS A 32 4.02 9.45 -18.62
CA LYS A 32 2.92 9.32 -19.57
C LYS A 32 1.55 9.11 -18.90
N ASP A 33 1.52 8.55 -17.68
CA ASP A 33 0.30 8.41 -16.88
C ASP A 33 0.18 9.61 -15.92
N VAL A 34 -0.15 10.76 -16.50
CA VAL A 34 -0.07 12.09 -15.89
C VAL A 34 -0.86 12.20 -14.57
N GLU A 35 -2.06 11.62 -14.51
CA GLU A 35 -2.92 11.68 -13.32
C GLU A 35 -2.33 10.90 -12.13
N ASP A 36 -1.93 9.65 -12.35
CA ASP A 36 -1.31 8.79 -11.33
C ASP A 36 0.05 9.36 -10.90
N TYR A 37 0.82 9.92 -11.85
CA TYR A 37 2.10 10.56 -11.58
C TYR A 37 1.96 11.78 -10.65
N TYR A 38 1.09 12.75 -10.96
CA TYR A 38 0.93 13.94 -10.11
C TYR A 38 0.32 13.60 -8.75
N TYR A 39 -0.59 12.62 -8.68
CA TYR A 39 -1.13 12.15 -7.41
C TYR A 39 -0.03 11.58 -6.51
N LEU A 40 0.82 10.70 -7.05
CA LEU A 40 1.91 10.08 -6.29
C LEU A 40 3.02 11.08 -5.96
N LYS A 41 3.32 12.03 -6.85
CA LYS A 41 4.37 13.03 -6.66
C LYS A 41 4.12 13.91 -5.43
N LEU A 42 2.85 14.19 -5.10
CA LEU A 42 2.49 14.93 -3.90
C LEU A 42 2.87 14.21 -2.60
N TYR A 43 2.99 12.88 -2.65
CA TYR A 43 3.29 12.02 -1.51
C TYR A 43 4.64 11.31 -1.64
N GLU A 44 5.41 11.55 -2.70
CA GLU A 44 6.71 10.92 -2.93
C GLU A 44 7.65 11.10 -1.74
N GLY A 45 8.21 10.00 -1.23
CA GLY A 45 9.08 10.01 -0.05
C GLY A 45 8.35 10.24 1.28
N SER A 46 7.01 10.40 1.26
CA SER A 46 6.22 10.48 2.47
C SER A 46 6.05 9.10 3.09
N LYS A 47 6.38 9.00 4.38
CA LYS A 47 6.13 7.82 5.19
C LYS A 47 4.72 7.88 5.77
N GLY A 48 4.00 6.77 5.68
CA GLY A 48 2.68 6.61 6.26
C GLY A 48 2.50 5.21 6.81
N ARG A 49 1.41 5.01 7.55
CA ARG A 49 1.11 3.73 8.20
C ARG A 49 -0.10 3.08 7.56
N ILE A 50 -0.02 1.79 7.27
CA ILE A 50 -1.17 1.07 6.72
C ILE A 50 -2.22 0.91 7.80
N VAL A 51 -3.41 1.42 7.53
CA VAL A 51 -4.56 1.30 8.44
C VAL A 51 -5.55 0.25 7.96
N LYS A 52 -5.57 -0.05 6.66
CA LYS A 52 -6.51 -1.01 6.09
C LYS A 52 -6.01 -1.64 4.80
N PHE A 53 -6.38 -2.91 4.60
CA PHE A 53 -6.22 -3.60 3.34
C PHE A 53 -7.51 -3.55 2.52
N LEU A 54 -7.40 -3.27 1.24
CA LEU A 54 -8.50 -3.21 0.28
C LEU A 54 -8.33 -4.29 -0.80
N PRO A 55 -9.42 -4.68 -1.50
CA PRO A 55 -9.36 -5.57 -2.65
C PRO A 55 -8.38 -5.06 -3.72
N LEU A 56 -7.94 -5.94 -4.62
CA LEU A 56 -7.03 -5.59 -5.72
C LEU A 56 -5.64 -5.07 -5.26
N ARG A 57 -5.18 -5.49 -4.08
CA ARG A 57 -3.86 -5.13 -3.51
C ARG A 57 -3.69 -3.62 -3.31
N GLN A 58 -4.76 -2.99 -2.84
CA GLN A 58 -4.77 -1.58 -2.43
C GLN A 58 -4.69 -1.48 -0.91
N TYR A 59 -4.12 -0.38 -0.42
CA TYR A 59 -3.90 -0.14 0.99
C TYR A 59 -4.30 1.28 1.34
N GLU A 60 -5.03 1.45 2.43
CA GLU A 60 -5.23 2.76 3.04
C GLU A 60 -4.01 3.07 3.90
N VAL A 61 -3.37 4.20 3.60
CA VAL A 61 -2.19 4.70 4.28
C VAL A 61 -2.55 6.01 4.97
N LEU A 62 -2.30 6.06 6.28
CA LEU A 62 -2.44 7.25 7.12
C LEU A 62 -1.10 7.99 7.19
N PHE A 63 -1.10 9.24 6.77
CA PHE A 63 0.06 10.12 6.90
C PHE A 63 -0.01 10.94 8.18
N ALA A 64 0.92 10.71 9.11
CA ALA A 64 0.96 11.40 10.40
C ALA A 64 1.10 12.93 10.25
N LYS A 65 1.86 13.40 9.25
CA LYS A 65 2.09 14.84 9.01
C LYS A 65 0.82 15.62 8.65
N SER A 66 -0.13 14.98 7.97
CA SER A 66 -1.33 15.65 7.45
C SER A 66 -2.63 15.09 8.05
N ASN A 67 -2.54 14.04 8.86
CA ASN A 67 -3.68 13.24 9.34
C ASN A 67 -4.64 12.83 8.19
N GLN A 68 -4.09 12.64 6.99
CA GLN A 68 -4.85 12.27 5.80
C GLN A 68 -4.75 10.78 5.57
N ILE A 69 -5.87 10.18 5.17
CA ILE A 69 -5.93 8.81 4.68
C ILE A 69 -6.01 8.87 3.16
N ARG A 70 -5.14 8.11 2.51
CA ARG A 70 -5.08 7.96 1.06
C ARG A 70 -4.94 6.50 0.69
N ILE A 71 -5.40 6.17 -0.51
CA ILE A 71 -5.35 4.81 -1.04
C ILE A 71 -4.19 4.74 -2.02
N PHE A 72 -3.38 3.69 -1.87
CA PHE A 72 -2.27 3.39 -2.78
C PHE A 72 -2.28 1.91 -3.16
N ARG A 73 -1.78 1.62 -4.34
CA ARG A 73 -1.57 0.27 -4.86
C ARG A 73 -0.27 -0.31 -4.29
N HIS A 74 -0.17 -1.63 -4.26
CA HIS A 74 1.03 -2.32 -3.79
C HIS A 74 2.34 -1.84 -4.43
N GLY A 75 2.34 -1.56 -5.75
CA GLY A 75 3.54 -1.13 -6.48
C GLY A 75 3.93 0.34 -6.26
N GLU A 76 3.07 1.12 -5.63
CA GLU A 76 3.29 2.53 -5.28
C GLU A 76 3.85 2.68 -3.85
N LEU A 77 4.00 1.57 -3.14
CA LEU A 77 4.43 1.51 -1.76
C LEU A 77 5.70 0.67 -1.63
N ARG A 78 6.64 1.17 -0.85
CA ARG A 78 7.84 0.44 -0.44
C ARG A 78 7.82 0.28 1.07
N ARG A 79 8.22 -0.90 1.56
CA ARG A 79 8.46 -1.09 2.99
C ARG A 79 9.63 -0.20 3.39
N SER A 80 9.39 0.69 4.36
CA SER A 80 10.43 1.54 4.93
C SER A 80 10.66 1.04 6.34
N GLU A 81 11.92 0.75 6.69
CA GLU A 81 12.27 0.48 8.08
C GLU A 81 12.08 1.78 8.87
N TRP A 82 11.35 1.70 9.98
CA TRP A 82 11.24 2.80 10.92
C TRP A 82 12.58 2.90 11.63
N ASP A 83 13.45 3.79 11.16
CA ASP A 83 14.72 4.06 11.82
C ASP A 83 14.44 5.05 12.97
N GLU A 84 14.40 4.58 14.21
CA GLU A 84 14.17 5.37 15.44
C GLU A 84 15.38 6.27 15.81
N ARG A 85 16.20 6.71 14.82
CA ARG A 85 17.44 7.49 15.06
C ARG A 85 17.32 8.98 14.76
N ASP A 86 16.12 9.49 14.50
CA ASP A 86 15.85 10.93 14.34
C ASP A 86 15.09 11.49 15.56
N GLU A 87 15.66 11.34 16.76
CA GLU A 87 15.31 12.12 17.96
C GLU A 87 16.45 13.08 18.33
#